data_AF-A0A392QI87-F1
#
_entry.id   AF-A0A392QI87-F1
#
_cell.length_a   1.000
_cell.length_b   1.000
_cell.length_c   1.000
_cell.angle_alpha   90.00
_cell.angle_beta   90.00
_cell.angle_gamma   90.00
#
_symmetry.space_group_name_H-M   'P 1'
#
loop_
_entity.id
_entity.type
_entity.pdbx_description
1 polymer ?
#
loop_
_entity_poly.entity_id
_entity_poly.type
_entity_poly.pdbx_seq_one_letter_code
_entity_poly.pdbx_strand_id
1 'polypeptide(L)'
;MIWDLHLPEEPTRGLFRLTRLDIEKLKEFVVSKQKGRNENKKLHLSTFVVSIAYAWVCRVKAEEIENKNVMLAVNIDCRNRLDQPVPATYFGNCIGARMAIVET
;
A
#
# COMPACT_ATOMS: atom_id res chain seq x y z
N MET A 1 -17.43 -0.49 13.19
CA MET A 1 -17.32 0.60 12.19
C MET A 1 -15.85 0.97 12.06
N ILE A 2 -15.42 1.66 11.00
CA ILE A 2 -14.00 2.03 10.69
C ILE A 2 -13.37 2.97 11.76
N TRP A 3 -14.04 3.18 12.90
CA TRP A 3 -13.76 4.22 13.89
C TRP A 3 -13.12 3.71 15.18
N ASP A 4 -13.00 2.39 15.39
CA ASP A 4 -12.28 1.84 16.55
C ASP A 4 -10.76 1.81 16.29
N LEU A 5 -10.20 2.94 15.86
CA LEU A 5 -8.76 3.13 15.80
C LEU A 5 -8.26 3.38 17.22
N HIS A 6 -7.74 2.34 17.87
CA HIS A 6 -7.01 2.49 19.13
C HIS A 6 -5.73 3.27 18.82
N LEU A 7 -5.78 4.59 18.98
CA LEU A 7 -4.62 5.44 18.83
C LEU A 7 -3.75 5.27 20.08
N PRO A 8 -2.42 5.09 19.94
CA PRO A 8 -1.54 5.12 21.09
C PRO A 8 -1.69 6.47 21.81
N GLU A 9 -1.57 6.47 23.15
CA GLU A 9 -1.74 7.66 23.98
C GLU A 9 -0.79 8.80 23.57
N GLU A 10 0.38 8.47 23.02
CA GLU A 10 1.36 9.43 22.49
C GLU A 10 1.89 9.01 21.11
N PRO A 11 1.24 9.43 20.01
CA PRO A 11 1.72 9.11 18.68
C PRO A 11 2.99 9.92 18.36
N THR A 12 4.05 9.22 17.93
CA THR A 12 5.27 9.86 17.43
C THR A 12 5.31 9.85 15.90
N ARG A 13 5.93 10.89 15.32
CA ARG A 13 6.10 11.01 13.87
C ARG A 13 7.55 10.73 13.47
N GLY A 14 7.76 9.66 12.70
CA GLY A 14 9.05 9.32 12.11
C GLY A 14 9.10 9.63 10.60
N LEU A 15 10.30 9.91 10.09
CA LEU A 15 10.59 9.99 8.64
C LEU A 15 11.51 8.85 8.25
N PHE A 16 11.09 8.04 7.28
CA PHE A 16 11.87 6.93 6.75
C PHE A 16 12.18 7.19 5.27
N ARG A 17 13.44 6.96 4.87
CA ARG A 17 13.90 7.14 3.50
C ARG A 17 14.11 5.79 2.84
N LEU A 18 13.36 5.53 1.76
CA LEU A 18 13.65 4.45 0.82
C LEU A 18 14.41 5.05 -0.36
N THR A 19 15.67 4.66 -0.53
CA THR A 19 16.47 5.09 -1.67
C THR A 19 16.05 4.35 -2.93
N ARG A 20 16.48 4.83 -4.10
CA ARG A 20 16.28 4.11 -5.36
C ARG A 20 16.83 2.68 -5.29
N LEU A 21 18.01 2.49 -4.67
CA LEU A 21 18.62 1.18 -4.52
C LEU A 21 17.76 0.25 -3.65
N ASP A 22 17.16 0.77 -2.58
CA ASP A 22 16.26 -0.02 -1.72
C ASP A 22 15.02 -0.47 -2.49
N ILE A 23 14.41 0.42 -3.28
CA ILE A 23 13.25 0.10 -4.12
C ILE A 23 13.58 -0.97 -5.15
N GLU A 24 14.72 -0.89 -5.82
CA GLU A 24 15.12 -1.91 -6.80
C GLU A 24 15.38 -3.26 -6.13
N LYS A 25 16.07 -3.29 -4.98
CA LYS A 25 16.25 -4.53 -4.20
C LYS A 25 14.92 -5.14 -3.78
N LEU A 26 13.94 -4.33 -3.37
CA LEU A 26 12.61 -4.81 -3.01
C LEU A 26 11.86 -5.39 -4.22
N LYS A 27 11.96 -4.76 -5.40
CA LYS A 27 11.38 -5.31 -6.64
C LYS A 27 12.01 -6.65 -7.01
N GLU A 28 13.34 -6.74 -6.98
CA GLU A 28 14.08 -7.98 -7.25
C GLU A 28 13.68 -9.10 -6.27
N PHE A 29 13.57 -8.77 -4.97
CA PHE A 29 13.10 -9.69 -3.96
C PHE A 29 11.72 -10.27 -4.31
N VAL A 30 10.75 -9.43 -4.67
CA VAL A 30 9.40 -9.89 -5.05
C VAL A 30 9.45 -10.80 -6.28
N VAL A 31 10.21 -10.40 -7.32
CA VAL A 31 10.37 -11.22 -8.55
C VAL A 31 11.00 -12.58 -8.23
N SER A 32 12.00 -12.63 -7.36
CA SER A 32 12.65 -13.89 -6.97
C SER A 32 11.69 -14.84 -6.25
N LYS A 33 10.83 -14.33 -5.38
CA LYS A 33 9.83 -15.13 -4.65
C LYS A 33 8.71 -15.61 -5.55
N GLN A 34 8.36 -14.85 -6.58
CA GLN A 34 7.33 -15.21 -7.54
C GLN A 34 7.71 -16.44 -8.38
N LYS A 35 8.97 -16.55 -8.82
CA LYS A 35 9.46 -17.69 -9.60
C LYS A 35 9.26 -19.04 -8.87
N GLY A 36 9.26 -19.04 -7.54
CA GLY A 36 9.06 -20.24 -6.73
C GLY A 36 7.60 -20.65 -6.53
N ARG A 37 6.61 -19.83 -6.92
CA ARG A 37 5.18 -20.07 -6.61
C ARG A 37 4.34 -20.60 -7.78
N ASN A 38 4.91 -20.81 -8.98
CA ASN A 38 4.16 -21.25 -10.18
C ASN A 38 2.90 -20.42 -10.49
N GLU A 39 2.83 -19.18 -10.00
CA GLU A 39 1.73 -18.27 -10.26
C GLU A 39 2.07 -17.38 -11.47
N ASN A 40 1.46 -17.65 -12.62
CA ASN A 40 1.60 -16.87 -13.87
C ASN A 40 1.02 -15.43 -13.79
N LYS A 41 0.77 -14.89 -12.60
CA LYS A 41 0.21 -13.54 -12.41
C LYS A 41 1.29 -12.47 -12.54
N LYS A 42 1.34 -11.75 -13.66
CA LYS A 42 2.24 -10.60 -13.79
C LYS A 42 1.90 -9.52 -12.74
N LEU A 43 2.78 -9.34 -11.75
CA LEU A 43 2.61 -8.33 -10.70
C LEU A 43 2.98 -6.93 -11.23
N HIS A 44 2.22 -5.91 -10.85
CA HIS A 44 2.55 -4.52 -11.14
C HIS A 44 3.42 -3.93 -10.03
N LEU A 45 4.74 -3.89 -10.25
CA LEU A 45 5.74 -3.48 -9.25
C LEU A 45 6.14 -2.01 -9.41
N SER A 46 5.19 -1.08 -9.37
CA SER A 46 5.52 0.34 -9.33
C SER A 46 6.19 0.71 -8.01
N THR A 47 6.97 1.81 -8.00
CA THR A 47 7.59 2.33 -6.78
C THR A 47 6.56 2.56 -5.66
N PHE A 48 5.37 3.07 -5.99
CA PHE A 48 4.29 3.26 -5.02
C PHE A 48 3.86 1.94 -4.37
N VAL A 49 3.58 0.91 -5.18
CA VAL A 49 3.11 -0.41 -4.70
C VAL A 49 4.15 -1.06 -3.79
N VAL A 50 5.41 -1.05 -4.20
CA VAL A 50 6.49 -1.68 -3.42
C VAL A 50 6.75 -0.95 -2.12
N SER A 51 6.78 0.39 -2.13
CA SER A 51 6.97 1.19 -0.92
C SER A 51 5.85 0.99 0.11
N ILE A 52 4.59 1.03 -0.33
CA ILE A 52 3.46 0.91 0.60
C ILE A 52 3.32 -0.53 1.13
N ALA A 53 3.57 -1.54 0.30
CA ALA A 53 3.58 -2.93 0.75
C ALA A 53 4.68 -3.17 1.78
N TYR A 54 5.89 -2.64 1.54
CA TYR A 54 7.00 -2.73 2.50
C TYR A 54 6.66 -2.05 3.83
N ALA A 55 6.16 -0.81 3.78
CA ALA A 55 5.75 -0.08 4.99
C ALA A 55 4.63 -0.80 5.75
N TRP A 56 3.66 -1.39 5.04
CA TRP A 56 2.57 -2.15 5.65
C TRP A 56 3.08 -3.42 6.36
N VAL A 57 3.98 -4.18 5.73
CA VAL A 57 4.62 -5.34 6.36
C VAL A 57 5.44 -4.93 7.58
N CYS A 58 6.19 -3.82 7.51
CA CYS A 58 6.92 -3.29 8.67
C CYS A 58 5.98 -2.93 9.82
N ARG A 59 4.85 -2.27 9.52
CA ARG A 59 3.84 -1.92 10.53
C ARG A 59 3.25 -3.16 11.20
N VAL A 60 2.80 -4.13 10.41
CA VAL A 60 2.22 -5.39 10.93
C VAL A 60 3.18 -6.11 11.87
N LYS A 61 4.47 -6.15 11.50
CA LYS A 61 5.53 -6.74 12.34
C LYS A 61 5.82 -5.93 13.60
N ALA A 62 5.88 -4.61 13.50
CA ALA A 62 6.16 -3.74 14.64
C ALA A 62 5.00 -3.71 15.67
N GLU A 63 3.77 -3.91 15.21
CA GLU A 63 2.57 -4.03 16.04
C GLU A 63 2.30 -5.47 16.49
N GLU A 64 3.17 -6.43 16.14
CA GLU A 64 3.06 -7.86 16.49
C GLU A 64 1.65 -8.44 16.21
N ILE A 65 1.07 -8.06 15.07
CA ILE A 65 -0.29 -8.48 14.72
C ILE A 65 -0.28 -9.89 14.15
N GLU A 66 -0.87 -10.84 14.88
CA GLU A 66 -1.01 -12.25 14.48
C GLU A 66 -2.47 -12.71 14.57
N ASN A 67 -2.87 -13.64 13.69
CA ASN A 67 -4.20 -14.26 13.67
C ASN A 67 -5.35 -13.24 13.58
N LYS A 68 -5.11 -12.13 12.85
CA LYS A 68 -6.08 -11.04 12.69
C LYS A 68 -6.10 -10.55 11.25
N ASN A 69 -7.27 -10.07 10.83
CA ASN A 69 -7.38 -9.36 9.55
C ASN A 69 -6.76 -7.96 9.67
N VAL A 70 -5.79 -7.69 8.81
CA VAL A 70 -5.20 -6.36 8.63
C VAL A 70 -5.66 -5.76 7.31
N MET A 71 -6.00 -4.48 7.34
CA MET A 71 -6.50 -3.74 6.19
C MET A 71 -5.53 -2.62 5.80
N LEU A 72 -5.28 -2.48 4.50
CA LEU A 72 -4.61 -1.34 3.88
C LEU A 72 -5.59 -0.65 2.94
N ALA A 73 -5.88 0.64 3.19
CA ALA A 73 -6.69 1.47 2.31
C ALA A 73 -5.80 2.50 1.59
N VAL A 74 -6.00 2.65 0.28
CA VAL A 74 -5.30 3.64 -0.54
C VAL A 74 -6.30 4.52 -1.27
N ASN A 75 -6.04 5.82 -1.23
CA ASN A 75 -6.78 6.82 -2.01
C ASN A 75 -6.24 6.86 -3.44
N ILE A 76 -7.13 7.01 -4.41
CA ILE A 76 -6.83 6.98 -5.83
C ILE A 76 -7.40 8.22 -6.50
N ASP A 77 -6.58 8.88 -7.32
CA ASP A 77 -7.05 9.91 -8.23
C ASP A 77 -7.94 9.28 -9.32
N CYS A 78 -9.21 9.66 -9.31
CA CYS A 78 -10.24 9.14 -10.20
C CYS A 78 -10.48 10.04 -11.42
N ARG A 79 -9.85 11.21 -11.54
CA ARG A 79 -10.14 12.17 -12.62
C ARG A 79 -10.08 11.52 -14.02
N ASN A 80 -9.04 10.74 -14.28
CA ASN A 80 -8.84 10.05 -15.55
C ASN A 80 -9.42 8.61 -15.59
N ARG A 81 -10.25 8.23 -14.62
CA ARG A 81 -10.75 6.85 -14.44
C ARG A 81 -12.27 6.71 -14.53
N LEU A 82 -12.99 7.83 -14.69
CA LEU A 82 -14.44 7.83 -14.94
C LEU A 82 -14.71 7.63 -16.44
N ASP A 83 -15.89 7.12 -16.78
CA ASP A 83 -16.33 6.98 -18.18
C ASP A 83 -16.29 8.31 -18.93
N GLN A 84 -16.56 9.41 -18.20
CA GLN A 84 -16.31 10.77 -18.65
C GLN A 84 -15.17 11.37 -17.79
N PRO A 85 -13.93 11.42 -18.31
CA PRO A 85 -12.80 11.96 -17.59
C PRO A 85 -13.01 13.41 -17.17
N VAL A 86 -12.61 13.72 -15.94
CA VAL A 86 -12.65 15.07 -15.38
C VAL A 86 -11.33 15.78 -15.69
N PRO A 87 -11.34 17.09 -16.02
CA PRO A 87 -10.10 17.82 -16.30
C PRO A 87 -9.10 17.77 -15.15
N ALA A 88 -7.81 17.74 -15.48
CA ALA A 88 -6.73 17.81 -14.48
C ALA A 88 -6.76 19.11 -13.65
N THR A 89 -7.39 20.16 -14.17
CA THR A 89 -7.59 21.47 -13.50
C THR A 89 -8.79 21.51 -12.58
N TYR A 90 -9.54 20.41 -12.44
CA TYR A 90 -10.71 20.35 -11.56
C TYR A 90 -10.34 20.55 -10.09
N PHE A 91 -10.90 21.60 -9.50
CA PHE A 91 -10.62 22.05 -8.13
C PHE A 91 -11.20 21.14 -7.04
N GLY A 92 -12.27 20.40 -7.34
CA GLY A 92 -12.94 19.54 -6.37
C GLY A 92 -12.22 18.21 -6.11
N ASN A 93 -12.79 17.43 -5.19
CA ASN A 93 -12.35 16.07 -4.91
C ASN A 93 -12.87 15.10 -5.97
N CYS A 94 -11.97 14.30 -6.54
CA CYS A 94 -12.30 13.17 -7.38
C CYS A 94 -11.44 11.99 -6.94
N ILE A 95 -11.77 11.45 -5.76
CA ILE A 95 -10.98 10.44 -5.06
C ILE A 95 -11.84 9.19 -4.87
N GLY A 96 -11.30 8.04 -5.21
CA GLY A 96 -11.84 6.74 -4.86
C GLY A 96 -10.92 6.03 -3.85
N ALA A 97 -11.41 4.95 -3.26
CA ALA A 97 -10.62 4.09 -2.39
C ALA A 97 -10.45 2.68 -2.98
N ARG A 98 -9.31 2.07 -2.70
CA ARG A 98 -9.12 0.61 -2.80
C ARG A 98 -8.64 0.08 -1.46
N MET A 99 -9.12 -1.09 -1.10
CA MET A 99 -8.78 -1.76 0.14
C MET A 99 -8.18 -3.11 -0.19
N ALA A 100 -7.11 -3.47 0.52
CA ALA A 100 -6.57 -4.81 0.59
C ALA A 100 -6.75 -5.32 2.02
N ILE A 101 -7.29 -6.53 2.17
CA ILE A 101 -7.47 -7.19 3.45
C ILE A 101 -6.70 -8.50 3.37
N VAL A 102 -5.87 -8.78 4.38
CA VAL A 102 -5.12 -10.03 4.52
C VAL A 102 -5.19 -10.49 5.96
N GLU A 103 -5.29 -11.79 6.17
CA GLU A 103 -5.18 -12.42 7.48
C GLU A 103 -3.68 -12.63 7.79
N THR A 104 -3.23 -12.21 8.98
CA THR A 104 -1.83 -12.32 9.42
C THR A 104 -1.50 -13.65 10.07
#